data_AF-A0A1S3X346-F1
#
_entry.id   AF-A0A1S3X346-F1
#
_cell.length_a   1.000
_cell.length_b   1.000
_cell.length_c   1.000
_cell.angle_alpha   90.00
_cell.angle_beta   90.00
_cell.angle_gamma   90.00
#
_symmetry.space_group_name_H-M   'P 1'
#
loop_
_entity.id
_entity.type
_entity.pdbx_description
1 polymer ?
#
loop_
_entity_poly.entity_id
_entity_poly.type
_entity_poly.pdbx_seq_one_letter_code
_entity_poly.pdbx_strand_id
1 'polypeptide(L)'
;MIIRPEGNGFIPNNHVTKIITDILASLYLMPYPTWSDFPDSLVQQMFNQFKTKCSWEDQCNRKICKNWEYKCRRRLSDSFSTARRVKKKLSWVLPHIWVDLEKYWTTDKFKKQSEQGKKARASEKGGSLHCLGSRSMGDTRRYLEKKLGRKLSHDEFFMEAHIRKKKAPTYLTRWVEDLAETTHGRYKINLEE
;
A
#
# COMPACT_ATOMS: atom_id res chain seq x y z
N MET A 1 -16.74 9.95 9.18
CA MET A 1 -16.88 8.75 8.33
C MET A 1 -16.57 7.51 9.16
N ILE A 2 -17.46 6.52 9.23
CA ILE A 2 -17.23 5.29 9.98
C ILE A 2 -16.24 4.40 9.22
N ILE A 3 -15.21 3.91 9.92
CA ILE A 3 -14.17 3.06 9.34
C ILE A 3 -13.94 1.78 10.15
N ARG A 4 -13.46 0.74 9.49
CA ARG A 4 -13.00 -0.51 10.12
C ARG A 4 -11.60 -0.88 9.62
N PRO A 5 -10.75 -1.51 10.44
CA PRO A 5 -9.44 -1.97 9.99
C PRO A 5 -9.60 -3.21 9.09
N GLU A 6 -8.77 -3.30 8.05
CA GLU A 6 -8.67 -4.48 7.19
C GLU A 6 -7.22 -4.71 6.79
N GLY A 7 -6.59 -5.80 7.27
CA GLY A 7 -5.16 -6.03 7.06
C GLY A 7 -4.34 -4.80 7.44
N ASN A 8 -3.54 -4.27 6.51
CA ASN A 8 -2.78 -3.01 6.63
C ASN A 8 -3.53 -1.80 6.04
N GLY A 9 -4.86 -1.82 6.02
CA GLY A 9 -5.72 -0.81 5.40
C GLY A 9 -7.04 -0.62 6.13
N PHE A 10 -8.03 -0.08 5.41
CA PHE A 10 -9.28 0.37 5.98
C PHE A 10 -10.47 0.00 5.11
N ILE A 11 -11.65 -0.04 5.71
CA ILE A 11 -12.92 -0.07 5.00
C ILE A 11 -13.67 1.21 5.38
N PRO A 12 -13.97 2.12 4.43
CA PRO A 12 -13.53 2.14 3.02
C PRO A 12 -12.08 2.60 2.83
N ASN A 13 -11.29 1.91 2.00
CA ASN A 13 -9.84 2.18 1.88
C ASN A 13 -9.53 3.49 1.13
N ASN A 14 -10.15 3.71 -0.02
CA ASN A 14 -9.80 4.82 -0.91
C ASN A 14 -10.10 6.19 -0.29
N HIS A 15 -11.28 6.35 0.33
CA HIS A 15 -11.66 7.57 1.02
C HIS A 15 -10.73 7.88 2.19
N VAL A 16 -10.43 6.88 3.03
CA VAL A 16 -9.47 7.04 4.15
C VAL A 16 -8.10 7.43 3.64
N THR A 17 -7.66 6.83 2.55
CA THR A 17 -6.34 7.12 1.99
C THR A 17 -6.25 8.53 1.42
N LYS A 18 -7.34 9.04 0.83
CA LYS A 18 -7.41 10.45 0.40
C LYS A 18 -7.29 11.39 1.60
N ILE A 19 -8.06 11.15 2.66
CA ILE A 19 -7.99 11.93 3.91
C ILE A 19 -6.56 11.96 4.47
N ILE A 20 -5.89 10.81 4.55
CA ILE A 20 -4.50 10.72 5.03
C ILE A 20 -3.56 11.55 4.14
N THR A 21 -3.76 11.49 2.82
CA THR A 21 -2.93 12.23 1.85
C THR A 21 -3.12 13.73 2.02
N ASP A 22 -4.36 14.19 2.18
CA ASP A 22 -4.69 15.60 2.36
C ASP A 22 -4.10 16.15 3.67
N ILE A 23 -4.23 15.41 4.78
CA ILE A 23 -3.62 15.77 6.07
C ILE A 23 -2.10 15.85 5.94
N LEU A 24 -1.47 14.81 5.37
CA LEU A 24 -0.03 14.76 5.20
C LEU A 24 0.49 15.94 4.37
N ALA A 25 -0.17 16.23 3.24
CA ALA A 25 0.16 17.36 2.38
C ALA A 25 0.03 18.70 3.11
N SER A 26 -1.02 18.89 3.91
CA SER A 26 -1.28 20.16 4.62
C SER A 26 -0.29 20.46 5.74
N LEU A 27 0.27 19.43 6.36
CA LEU A 27 1.16 19.55 7.53
C LEU A 27 2.64 19.30 7.18
N TYR A 28 2.96 19.10 5.90
CA TYR A 28 4.34 18.90 5.45
C TYR A 28 5.05 20.25 5.22
N LEU A 29 5.57 20.82 6.30
CA LEU A 29 6.18 22.17 6.30
C LEU A 29 7.69 22.18 6.48
N MET A 30 8.33 21.02 6.62
CA MET A 30 9.78 20.87 6.80
C MET A 30 10.29 19.67 5.99
N PRO A 31 11.60 19.60 5.65
CA PRO A 31 12.16 18.56 4.79
C PRO A 31 12.38 17.25 5.56
N TYR A 32 11.30 16.53 5.87
CA TYR A 32 11.34 15.19 6.49
C TYR A 32 11.47 14.09 5.43
N PRO A 33 12.68 13.55 5.16
CA PRO A 33 12.87 12.65 4.02
C PRO A 33 12.19 11.29 4.20
N THR A 34 11.98 10.87 5.44
CA THR A 34 11.27 9.65 5.82
C THR A 34 10.24 9.92 6.91
N TRP A 35 9.30 9.00 7.10
CA TRP A 35 8.26 9.12 8.14
C TRP A 35 8.86 9.21 9.56
N SER A 36 9.98 8.54 9.79
CA SER A 36 10.66 8.54 11.09
C SER A 36 11.36 9.86 11.41
N ASP A 37 11.49 10.77 10.45
CA ASP A 37 12.08 12.09 10.67
C ASP A 37 11.05 13.11 11.18
N PHE A 38 9.76 12.77 11.19
CA PHE A 38 8.71 13.64 11.70
C PHE A 38 8.78 13.73 13.23
N PRO A 39 8.67 14.92 13.84
CA PRO A 39 8.52 15.06 15.28
C PRO A 39 7.24 14.37 15.78
N ASP A 40 7.32 13.75 16.95
CA ASP A 40 6.17 13.04 17.56
C ASP A 40 4.95 13.97 17.73
N SER A 41 5.17 15.23 18.09
CA SER A 41 4.10 16.24 18.20
C SER A 41 3.36 16.46 16.88
N LEU A 42 4.08 16.46 15.76
CA LEU A 42 3.50 16.61 14.43
C LEU A 42 2.75 15.33 14.01
N VAL A 43 3.30 14.16 14.30
CA VAL A 43 2.61 12.87 14.06
C VAL A 43 1.30 12.81 14.86
N GLN A 44 1.33 13.22 16.13
CA GLN A 44 0.12 13.31 16.97
C GLN A 44 -0.88 14.32 16.41
N GLN A 45 -0.43 15.49 15.93
CA GLN A 45 -1.30 16.48 15.29
C GLN A 45 -1.97 15.91 14.04
N MET A 46 -1.22 15.22 13.17
CA MET A 46 -1.78 14.54 12.00
C MET A 46 -2.83 13.50 12.40
N PHE A 47 -2.57 12.70 13.44
CA PHE A 47 -3.52 11.69 13.91
C PHE A 47 -4.76 12.32 14.55
N ASN A 48 -4.61 13.44 15.26
CA ASN A 48 -5.72 14.19 15.81
C ASN A 48 -6.62 14.73 14.70
N GLN A 49 -6.05 15.31 13.64
CA GLN A 49 -6.85 15.71 12.47
C GLN A 49 -7.56 14.51 11.83
N PHE A 50 -6.90 13.36 11.74
CA PHE A 50 -7.51 12.13 11.23
C PHE A 50 -8.73 11.70 12.05
N LYS A 51 -8.65 11.74 13.38
CA LYS A 51 -9.76 11.46 14.30
C LYS A 51 -10.96 12.41 14.12
N THR A 52 -10.75 13.64 13.64
CA THR A 52 -11.88 14.55 13.36
C THR A 52 -12.67 14.17 12.09
N LYS A 53 -12.06 13.41 11.17
CA LYS A 53 -12.66 13.04 9.88
C LYS A 53 -13.25 11.61 9.89
N CYS A 54 -12.71 10.76 10.75
CA CYS A 54 -13.02 9.33 10.82
C CYS A 54 -13.49 8.95 12.23
N SER A 55 -14.42 8.01 12.31
CA SER A 55 -14.89 7.40 13.56
C SER A 55 -14.83 5.88 13.47
N TRP A 56 -14.63 5.20 14.59
CA TRP A 56 -14.52 3.75 14.65
C TRP A 56 -14.85 3.28 16.08
N GLU A 57 -15.06 1.97 16.24
CA GLU A 57 -15.30 1.35 17.54
C GLU A 57 -14.00 1.24 18.35
N ASP A 58 -14.05 1.51 19.66
CA ASP A 58 -12.86 1.57 20.53
C ASP A 58 -12.02 0.29 20.52
N GLN A 59 -12.67 -0.87 20.39
CA GLN A 59 -12.00 -2.17 20.25
C GLN A 59 -11.02 -2.23 19.06
N CYS A 60 -11.20 -1.38 18.05
CA CYS A 60 -10.34 -1.29 16.89
C CYS A 60 -9.18 -0.29 17.03
N ASN A 61 -9.09 0.48 18.13
CA ASN A 61 -8.13 1.58 18.31
C ASN A 61 -6.69 1.21 17.93
N ARG A 62 -6.17 0.10 18.49
CA ARG A 62 -4.80 -0.37 18.23
C ARG A 62 -4.57 -0.69 16.75
N LYS A 63 -5.52 -1.36 16.09
CA LYS A 63 -5.42 -1.75 14.67
C LYS A 63 -5.52 -0.53 13.77
N ILE A 64 -6.42 0.41 14.07
CA ILE A 64 -6.58 1.66 13.33
C ILE A 64 -5.31 2.51 13.41
N CYS A 65 -4.75 2.69 14.60
CA CYS A 65 -3.50 3.44 14.80
C CYS A 65 -2.35 2.84 13.97
N LYS A 66 -2.15 1.51 14.08
CA LYS A 66 -1.14 0.79 13.29
C LYS A 66 -1.34 0.96 11.78
N ASN A 67 -2.57 0.82 11.30
CA ASN A 67 -2.88 0.94 9.87
C ASN A 67 -2.72 2.37 9.37
N TRP A 68 -3.06 3.36 10.21
CA TRP A 68 -2.92 4.77 9.90
C TRP A 68 -1.45 5.12 9.69
N GLU A 69 -0.60 4.77 10.65
CA GLU A 69 0.83 5.03 10.57
C GLU A 69 1.47 4.32 9.37
N TYR A 70 1.13 3.04 9.17
CA TYR A 70 1.58 2.28 8.00
C TYR A 70 1.21 2.99 6.69
N LYS A 71 -0.04 3.46 6.56
CA LYS A 71 -0.50 4.18 5.36
C LYS A 71 0.21 5.52 5.18
N CYS A 72 0.43 6.30 6.25
CA CYS A 72 1.18 7.55 6.18
C CYS A 72 2.60 7.32 5.66
N ARG A 73 3.34 6.38 6.25
CA ARG A 73 4.70 6.01 5.83
C ARG A 73 4.75 5.59 4.36
N ARG A 74 3.81 4.73 3.94
CA ARG A 74 3.72 4.27 2.55
C ARG A 74 3.42 5.43 1.60
N ARG A 75 2.45 6.29 1.93
CA ARG A 75 2.04 7.40 1.05
C ARG A 75 3.12 8.44 0.87
N LEU A 76 3.85 8.79 1.92
CA LEU A 76 5.01 9.66 1.83
C LEU A 76 6.08 9.07 0.90
N SER A 77 6.47 7.82 1.16
CA SER A 77 7.51 7.12 0.39
C SER A 77 7.13 6.98 -1.09
N ASP A 78 5.90 6.56 -1.38
CA ASP A 78 5.41 6.39 -2.75
C ASP A 78 5.32 7.74 -3.49
N SER A 79 4.94 8.82 -2.79
CA SER A 79 4.89 10.18 -3.35
C SER A 79 6.28 10.66 -3.77
N PHE A 80 7.28 10.54 -2.89
CA PHE A 80 8.65 10.93 -3.22
C PHE A 80 9.29 10.03 -4.27
N SER A 81 9.02 8.72 -4.23
CA SER A 81 9.47 7.79 -5.27
C SER A 81 8.92 8.18 -6.65
N THR A 82 7.63 8.51 -6.71
CA THR A 82 6.99 8.98 -7.94
C THR A 82 7.60 10.29 -8.40
N ALA A 83 7.73 11.27 -7.51
CA ALA A 83 8.26 12.59 -7.80
C ALA A 83 9.69 12.52 -8.39
N ARG A 84 10.57 11.69 -7.82
CA ARG A 84 11.91 11.43 -8.35
C ARG A 84 11.88 10.78 -9.72
N ARG A 85 11.03 9.76 -9.92
CA ARG A 85 10.91 9.05 -11.20
C ARG A 85 10.47 9.97 -12.34
N VAL A 86 9.49 10.85 -12.07
CA VAL A 86 8.98 11.80 -13.08
C VAL A 86 9.73 13.14 -13.09
N LYS A 87 10.74 13.30 -12.22
CA LYS A 87 11.51 14.54 -12.03
C LYS A 87 10.63 15.78 -11.85
N LYS A 88 9.54 15.63 -11.08
CA LYS A 88 8.57 16.70 -10.83
C LYS A 88 8.31 16.86 -9.35
N LYS A 89 8.48 18.09 -8.85
CA LYS A 89 8.13 18.48 -7.49
C LYS A 89 6.64 18.23 -7.22
N LEU A 90 6.33 17.72 -6.04
CA LEU A 90 4.95 17.58 -5.56
C LEU A 90 4.33 18.97 -5.34
N SER A 91 3.04 19.11 -5.66
CA SER A 91 2.35 20.41 -5.54
C SER A 91 2.33 20.94 -4.11
N TRP A 92 2.20 20.05 -3.12
CA TRP A 92 2.13 20.36 -1.70
C TRP A 92 3.49 20.55 -1.01
N VAL A 93 4.61 20.28 -1.69
CA VAL A 93 5.95 20.56 -1.14
C VAL A 93 6.36 21.98 -1.52
N LEU A 94 6.75 22.79 -0.54
CA LEU A 94 7.26 24.15 -0.81
C LEU A 94 8.59 24.11 -1.57
N PRO A 95 8.89 25.10 -2.44
CA PRO A 95 10.09 25.08 -3.27
C PRO A 95 11.40 24.91 -2.49
N HIS A 96 11.59 25.62 -1.37
CA HIS A 96 12.81 25.52 -0.57
C HIS A 96 12.97 24.12 0.08
N ILE A 97 11.87 23.55 0.58
CA ILE A 97 11.85 22.18 1.13
C ILE A 97 12.23 21.15 0.06
N TRP A 98 11.79 21.37 -1.18
CA TRP A 98 12.13 20.48 -2.29
C TRP A 98 13.63 20.46 -2.57
N VAL A 99 14.29 21.62 -2.55
CA VAL A 99 15.74 21.73 -2.71
C VAL A 99 16.49 20.94 -1.62
N ASP A 100 16.04 21.03 -0.38
CA ASP A 100 16.62 20.26 0.74
C ASP A 100 16.44 18.75 0.56
N LEU A 101 15.27 18.31 0.08
CA LEU A 101 15.01 16.91 -0.23
C LEU A 101 15.88 16.40 -1.38
N GLU A 102 16.06 17.20 -2.44
CA GLU A 102 16.96 16.86 -3.55
C GLU A 102 18.40 16.70 -3.05
N LYS A 103 18.88 17.61 -2.21
CA LYS A 103 20.19 17.50 -1.56
C LYS A 103 20.30 16.23 -0.72
N TYR A 104 19.28 15.87 0.04
CA TYR A 104 19.28 14.62 0.80
C TYR A 104 19.37 13.38 -0.12
N TRP A 105 18.65 13.36 -1.24
CA TRP A 105 18.65 12.23 -2.16
C TRP A 105 19.95 12.05 -2.96
N THR A 106 20.81 13.08 -3.04
CA THR A 106 22.14 12.95 -3.64
C THR A 106 23.18 12.35 -2.69
N THR A 107 22.88 12.28 -1.39
CA THR A 107 23.79 11.69 -0.39
C THR A 107 24.05 10.21 -0.64
N ASP A 108 25.27 9.76 -0.32
CA ASP A 108 25.65 8.35 -0.47
C ASP A 108 24.85 7.42 0.44
N LYS A 109 24.48 7.91 1.63
CA LYS A 109 23.60 7.20 2.56
C LYS A 109 22.29 6.80 1.88
N PHE A 110 21.62 7.76 1.25
CA PHE A 110 20.35 7.50 0.56
C PHE A 110 20.55 6.60 -0.66
N LYS A 111 21.56 6.88 -1.51
CA LYS A 111 21.87 6.08 -2.70
C LYS A 111 22.10 4.60 -2.35
N LYS A 112 22.89 4.33 -1.30
CA LYS A 112 23.16 2.97 -0.81
C LYS A 112 21.87 2.25 -0.38
N GLN A 113 21.02 2.92 0.40
CA GLN A 113 19.72 2.36 0.81
C GLN A 113 18.79 2.10 -0.37
N SER A 114 18.75 3.03 -1.33
CA SER A 114 17.95 2.91 -2.56
C SER A 114 18.37 1.69 -3.38
N GLU A 115 19.68 1.51 -3.61
CA GLU A 115 20.22 0.37 -4.36
C GLU A 115 20.00 -0.97 -3.64
N GLN A 116 20.16 -1.01 -2.31
CA GLN A 116 19.81 -2.19 -1.52
C GLN A 116 18.33 -2.55 -1.69
N GLY A 117 17.44 -1.55 -1.57
CA GLY A 117 16.01 -1.75 -1.78
C GLY A 117 15.66 -2.20 -3.20
N LYS A 118 16.41 -1.71 -4.21
CA LYS A 118 16.26 -2.13 -5.61
C LYS A 118 16.67 -3.60 -5.80
N LYS A 119 17.82 -4.01 -5.25
CA LYS A 119 18.27 -5.42 -5.28
C LYS A 119 17.30 -6.35 -4.57
N ALA A 120 16.78 -5.93 -3.41
CA ALA A 120 15.78 -6.72 -2.67
C ALA A 120 14.49 -6.91 -3.49
N ARG A 121 14.00 -5.88 -4.18
CA ARG A 121 12.81 -5.98 -5.04
C ARG A 121 13.05 -6.78 -6.33
N ALA A 122 14.26 -6.75 -6.86
CA ALA A 122 14.64 -7.54 -8.03
C ALA A 122 14.88 -9.02 -7.69
N SER A 123 14.87 -9.40 -6.41
CA SER A 123 14.98 -10.79 -6.01
C SER A 123 13.70 -11.54 -6.39
N GLU A 124 13.86 -12.60 -7.17
CA GLU A 124 12.77 -13.51 -7.62
C GLU A 124 12.18 -14.35 -6.47
N LYS A 125 12.66 -14.17 -5.23
CA LYS A 125 12.14 -14.87 -4.04
C LYS A 125 10.78 -14.33 -3.55
N GLY A 126 10.15 -13.39 -4.25
CA GLY A 126 8.92 -12.73 -3.82
C GLY A 126 7.68 -13.18 -4.59
N GLY A 127 6.81 -13.98 -3.96
CA GLY A 127 5.54 -14.47 -4.53
C GLY A 127 4.38 -13.45 -4.44
N SER A 128 4.60 -12.21 -4.86
CA SER A 128 3.68 -11.07 -4.61
C SER A 128 3.01 -10.54 -5.88
N LEU A 129 3.23 -11.14 -7.04
CA LEU A 129 2.60 -10.64 -8.27
C LEU A 129 1.12 -11.03 -8.31
N HIS A 130 0.24 -10.10 -8.69
CA HIS A 130 -1.19 -10.38 -8.84
C HIS A 130 -1.80 -9.61 -10.03
N CYS A 131 -2.92 -10.09 -10.55
CA CYS A 131 -3.59 -9.58 -11.74
C CYS A 131 -4.76 -8.60 -11.46
N LEU A 132 -5.02 -8.27 -10.19
CA LEU A 132 -6.17 -7.44 -9.77
C LEU A 132 -6.10 -5.94 -10.16
N GLY A 133 -5.03 -5.51 -10.83
CA GLY A 133 -4.81 -4.12 -11.17
C GLY A 133 -4.64 -3.21 -9.94
N SER A 134 -5.01 -1.93 -10.07
CA SER A 134 -4.89 -0.92 -9.00
C SER A 134 -6.05 -0.95 -7.99
N ARG A 135 -6.52 -2.15 -7.62
CA ARG A 135 -7.53 -2.35 -6.56
C ARG A 135 -6.90 -3.14 -5.41
N SER A 136 -7.31 -2.83 -4.18
CA SER A 136 -6.89 -3.63 -3.04
C SER A 136 -7.48 -5.04 -3.14
N MET A 137 -6.77 -6.05 -2.60
CA MET A 137 -7.30 -7.42 -2.54
C MET A 137 -8.65 -7.46 -1.80
N GLY A 138 -8.78 -6.76 -0.69
CA GLY A 138 -10.02 -6.70 0.10
C GLY A 138 -11.19 -6.07 -0.67
N ASP A 139 -10.96 -4.96 -1.37
CA ASP A 139 -12.00 -4.33 -2.19
C ASP A 139 -12.42 -5.24 -3.35
N THR A 140 -11.46 -5.88 -4.02
CA THR A 140 -11.75 -6.83 -5.09
C THR A 140 -12.54 -8.02 -4.56
N ARG A 141 -12.15 -8.59 -3.40
CA ARG A 141 -12.88 -9.69 -2.77
C ARG A 141 -14.32 -9.29 -2.47
N ARG A 142 -14.56 -8.17 -1.79
CA ARG A 142 -15.91 -7.67 -1.52
C ARG A 142 -16.73 -7.45 -2.78
N TYR A 143 -16.12 -6.89 -3.82
CA TYR A 143 -16.78 -6.68 -5.10
C TYR A 143 -17.23 -8.00 -5.72
N LEU A 144 -16.35 -9.02 -5.70
CA LEU A 144 -16.66 -10.36 -6.21
C LEU A 144 -17.72 -11.07 -5.36
N GLU A 145 -17.60 -11.02 -4.03
CA GLU A 145 -18.58 -11.62 -3.11
C GLU A 145 -19.97 -11.00 -3.31
N LYS A 146 -20.04 -9.66 -3.45
CA LYS A 146 -21.28 -8.95 -3.77
C LYS A 146 -21.84 -9.37 -5.13
N LYS A 147 -20.98 -9.52 -6.14
CA LYS A 147 -21.39 -9.93 -7.50
C LYS A 147 -21.91 -11.37 -7.53
N LEU A 148 -21.30 -12.28 -6.77
CA LEU A 148 -21.69 -13.69 -6.72
C LEU A 148 -22.82 -13.97 -5.71
N GLY A 149 -23.14 -13.02 -4.82
CA GLY A 149 -24.13 -13.21 -3.76
C GLY A 149 -23.69 -14.21 -2.67
N ARG A 150 -22.42 -14.60 -2.64
CA ARG A 150 -21.84 -15.53 -1.66
C ARG A 150 -20.42 -15.12 -1.27
N LYS A 151 -19.96 -15.61 -0.13
CA LYS A 151 -18.54 -15.50 0.23
C LYS A 151 -17.69 -16.33 -0.73
N LEU A 152 -16.52 -15.79 -1.09
CA LEU A 152 -15.50 -16.56 -1.81
C LEU A 152 -14.64 -17.28 -0.77
N SER A 153 -14.20 -18.49 -1.09
CA SER A 153 -13.17 -19.17 -0.31
C SER A 153 -11.79 -18.49 -0.51
N HIS A 154 -10.80 -18.88 0.30
CA HIS A 154 -9.45 -18.33 0.14
C HIS A 154 -8.81 -18.78 -1.18
N ASP A 155 -8.99 -20.04 -1.57
CA ASP A 155 -8.46 -20.59 -2.82
C ASP A 155 -9.13 -19.98 -4.05
N GLU A 156 -10.46 -19.84 -4.06
CA GLU A 156 -11.18 -19.19 -5.17
C GLU A 156 -10.67 -17.76 -5.39
N PHE A 157 -10.51 -17.00 -4.31
CA PHE A 157 -9.99 -15.64 -4.41
C PHE A 157 -8.51 -15.60 -4.82
N PHE A 158 -7.69 -16.53 -4.33
CA PHE A 158 -6.29 -16.63 -4.71
C PHE A 158 -6.13 -16.88 -6.21
N MET A 159 -6.88 -17.86 -6.75
CA MET A 159 -6.91 -18.19 -8.18
C MET A 159 -7.33 -16.98 -9.02
N GLU A 160 -8.41 -16.30 -8.64
CA GLU A 160 -8.88 -15.09 -9.33
C GLU A 160 -7.84 -13.96 -9.32
N ALA A 161 -7.05 -13.85 -8.25
CA ALA A 161 -6.02 -12.84 -8.11
C ALA A 161 -4.69 -13.17 -8.83
N HIS A 162 -4.36 -14.46 -9.00
CA HIS A 162 -3.02 -14.88 -9.45
C HIS A 162 -3.02 -15.66 -10.78
N ILE A 163 -4.18 -15.88 -11.40
CA ILE A 163 -4.28 -16.42 -12.75
C ILE A 163 -4.48 -15.30 -13.76
N ARG A 164 -3.63 -15.28 -14.79
CA ARG A 164 -3.81 -14.40 -15.95
C ARG A 164 -5.02 -14.87 -16.75
N LYS A 165 -6.07 -14.05 -16.79
CA LYS A 165 -7.25 -14.31 -17.61
C LYS A 165 -6.91 -14.21 -19.10
N LYS A 166 -7.50 -15.10 -19.90
CA LYS A 166 -7.31 -15.15 -21.35
C LYS A 166 -7.74 -13.83 -21.98
N LYS A 167 -6.90 -13.28 -22.86
CA LYS A 167 -7.27 -12.15 -23.75
C LYS A 167 -7.95 -12.62 -25.03
N ALA A 168 -7.71 -13.86 -25.46
CA ALA A 168 -8.34 -14.52 -26.59
C ALA A 168 -8.50 -16.03 -26.31
N PRO A 169 -9.41 -16.75 -26.98
CA PRO A 169 -9.74 -18.15 -26.71
C PRO A 169 -8.52 -19.11 -26.78
N THR A 170 -7.55 -18.77 -27.62
CA THR A 170 -6.31 -19.54 -27.89
C THR A 170 -5.26 -19.45 -26.79
N TYR A 171 -5.34 -18.49 -25.87
CA TYR A 171 -4.39 -18.41 -24.76
C TYR A 171 -4.74 -19.42 -23.67
N LEU A 172 -3.73 -20.06 -23.07
CA LEU A 172 -3.90 -20.87 -21.87
C LEU A 172 -3.99 -19.97 -20.63
N THR A 173 -4.81 -20.36 -19.66
CA THR A 173 -4.76 -19.78 -18.31
C THR A 173 -3.40 -20.12 -17.71
N ARG A 174 -2.64 -19.09 -17.33
CA ARG A 174 -1.31 -19.25 -16.75
C ARG A 174 -1.24 -18.50 -15.43
N TRP A 175 -0.56 -19.07 -14.46
CA TRP A 175 -0.17 -18.37 -13.24
C TRP A 175 0.61 -17.09 -13.57
N VAL A 176 0.45 -16.09 -12.73
CA VAL A 176 1.16 -14.81 -12.87
C VAL A 176 2.66 -14.98 -12.74
N GLU A 177 3.09 -15.95 -11.92
CA GLU A 177 4.46 -16.43 -11.70
C GLU A 177 4.45 -17.89 -11.20
N ASP A 178 5.54 -18.63 -11.44
CA ASP A 178 5.66 -20.06 -11.09
C ASP A 178 5.61 -20.28 -9.56
N LEU A 179 6.02 -19.27 -8.78
CA LEU A 179 5.93 -19.32 -7.33
C LEU A 179 4.47 -19.25 -6.82
N ALA A 180 3.58 -18.54 -7.52
CA ALA A 180 2.16 -18.51 -7.16
C ALA A 180 1.51 -19.88 -7.35
N GLU A 181 1.87 -20.58 -8.42
CA GLU A 181 1.49 -21.99 -8.65
C GLU A 181 2.00 -22.89 -7.54
N THR A 182 3.29 -22.82 -7.24
CA THR A 182 3.93 -23.62 -6.19
C THR A 182 3.30 -23.37 -4.82
N THR A 183 3.01 -22.11 -4.49
CA THR A 183 2.39 -21.73 -3.21
C THR A 183 0.97 -22.28 -3.10
N HIS A 184 0.18 -22.18 -4.17
CA HIS A 184 -1.18 -22.73 -4.19
C HIS A 184 -1.17 -24.27 -4.12
N GLY A 185 -0.25 -24.93 -4.82
CA GLY A 185 -0.09 -26.39 -4.77
C GLY A 185 0.19 -26.88 -3.35
N ARG A 186 1.13 -26.24 -2.63
CA ARG A 186 1.41 -26.56 -1.22
C ARG A 186 0.20 -26.32 -0.31
N TYR A 187 -0.53 -25.24 -0.53
CA TYR A 187 -1.75 -24.96 0.24
C TYR A 187 -2.81 -26.05 0.08
N LYS A 188 -2.98 -26.59 -1.14
CA LYS A 188 -3.92 -27.69 -1.41
C LYS A 188 -3.49 -28.98 -0.71
N ILE A 189 -2.21 -29.33 -0.76
CA ILE A 189 -1.66 -30.51 -0.04
C ILE A 189 -1.94 -30.40 1.46
N ASN A 190 -1.63 -29.26 2.08
CA ASN A 190 -1.81 -29.06 3.52
C ASN A 190 -3.29 -28.98 3.98
N LEU A 191 -4.25 -28.89 3.05
CA LEU A 191 -5.68 -28.96 3.37
C LEU A 191 -6.25 -30.38 3.28
N GLU A 192 -5.55 -31.26 2.56
CA GLU A 192 -5.91 -32.65 2.35
C GLU A 192 -5.29 -33.58 3.41
N GLU A 193 -4.27 -33.11 4.14
CA GLU A 193 -3.71 -33.67 5.37
C GLU A 193 -4.46 -33.21 6.63
#